data_AF-A0A4U3AT49-F1
#
_entry.id   AF-A0A4U3AT49-F1
#
_cell.length_a   1.000
_cell.length_b   1.000
_cell.length_c   1.000
_cell.angle_alpha   90.00
_cell.angle_beta   90.00
_cell.angle_gamma   90.00
#
_symmetry.space_group_name_H-M   'P 1'
#
loop_
_entity.id
_entity.type
_entity.pdbx_description
1 polymer ?
#
loop_
_entity_poly.entity_id
_entity_poly.type
_entity_poly.pdbx_seq_one_letter_code
_entity_poly.pdbx_strand_id
1 'polypeptide(L)'
;YEVKREVIKRLFVLDSVVLWRDKNTNEYMGIESCRIKPGSFLSGYLYGSNSTTALLSKKALEYNSYRHKYHKRLIRYLTWQWRIRQMFSSLQRPYSIGGDKGLLAVMGINQKQKPNRIREQLENVLMDLEKEEVISHWEYDNGLEEDKLTKKNWFKNYYSQLGIVILPPKELISSMENLAKRKTIDTIHEENQPIKIVEKPLDTTENEQVIREKIEFVHMKNNITMRELSIEIGISQPTLSRFYNKKTKRLSSTARSKLNQWYKRQLIIDKM
;
A
#
# COMPACT_ATOMS: atom_id res chain seq x y z
N TYR A 1 -5.30 -40.18 23.43
CA TYR A 1 -5.98 -39.07 22.74
C TYR A 1 -4.94 -38.08 22.26
N GLU A 2 -4.80 -37.90 20.95
CA GLU A 2 -4.01 -36.79 20.41
C GLU A 2 -4.88 -35.54 20.39
N VAL A 3 -4.37 -34.46 20.98
CA VAL A 3 -5.07 -33.17 21.05
C VAL A 3 -4.25 -32.13 20.31
N LYS A 4 -4.90 -31.37 19.43
CA LYS A 4 -4.27 -30.26 18.71
C LYS A 4 -4.44 -28.97 19.51
N ARG A 5 -3.33 -28.33 19.88
CA ARG A 5 -3.34 -27.03 20.55
C ARG A 5 -3.62 -25.92 19.54
N GLU A 6 -4.70 -25.17 19.73
CA GLU A 6 -5.01 -23.95 18.98
C GLU A 6 -4.94 -22.73 19.90
N VAL A 7 -4.28 -21.66 19.46
CA VAL A 7 -4.15 -20.41 20.21
C VAL A 7 -4.82 -19.29 19.44
N ILE A 8 -6.00 -18.87 19.90
CA ILE A 8 -6.75 -17.76 19.30
C ILE A 8 -6.30 -16.45 19.96
N LYS A 9 -5.72 -15.54 19.16
CA LYS A 9 -5.40 -14.18 19.60
C LYS A 9 -6.52 -13.22 19.21
N ARG A 10 -7.04 -12.45 20.17
CA ARG A 10 -8.09 -11.46 19.92
C ARG A 10 -7.51 -10.17 19.32
N LEU A 11 -8.23 -9.58 18.36
CA LEU A 11 -7.88 -8.28 17.79
C LEU A 11 -8.16 -7.13 18.75
N PHE A 12 -9.27 -7.20 19.48
CA PHE A 12 -9.69 -6.21 20.46
C PHE A 12 -10.11 -6.88 21.76
N VAL A 13 -9.93 -6.18 22.87
CA VAL A 13 -10.30 -6.63 24.22
C VAL A 13 -11.07 -5.50 24.90
N LEU A 14 -12.18 -5.85 25.57
CA LEU A 14 -12.87 -4.92 26.45
C LEU A 14 -11.99 -4.64 27.66
N ASP A 15 -11.69 -3.36 27.87
CA ASP A 15 -10.85 -2.90 28.97
C ASP A 15 -11.71 -2.54 30.18
N SER A 16 -12.73 -1.70 29.98
CA SER A 16 -13.70 -1.34 31.00
C SER A 16 -15.09 -1.15 30.38
N VAL A 17 -16.14 -1.42 31.16
CA VAL A 17 -17.54 -1.19 30.78
C VAL A 17 -18.20 -0.39 31.88
N VAL A 18 -18.81 0.74 31.54
CA VAL A 18 -19.62 1.54 32.44
C VAL A 18 -21.07 1.15 32.20
N LEU A 19 -21.76 0.75 33.27
CA LEU A 19 -23.14 0.29 33.22
C LEU A 19 -24.05 1.39 33.76
N TRP A 20 -25.17 1.62 33.08
CA TRP A 20 -26.27 2.39 33.63
C TRP A 20 -27.10 1.52 34.56
N ARG A 21 -27.33 2.05 35.76
CA ARG A 21 -28.28 1.54 36.73
C ARG A 21 -29.26 2.63 37.09
N ASP A 22 -30.52 2.25 37.31
CA ASP A 22 -31.52 3.17 37.85
C ASP A 22 -31.06 3.66 39.23
N LYS A 23 -31.12 4.96 39.48
CA LYS A 23 -30.66 5.57 40.73
C LYS A 23 -31.50 5.13 41.94
N ASN A 24 -32.78 4.81 41.73
CA ASN A 24 -33.72 4.52 42.80
C ASN A 24 -33.87 3.02 43.04
N THR A 25 -33.95 2.21 41.97
CA THR A 25 -34.16 0.76 42.06
C THR A 25 -32.85 -0.04 41.98
N ASN A 26 -31.74 0.60 41.59
CA ASN A 26 -30.44 -0.04 41.32
C ASN A 26 -30.49 -1.15 40.25
N GLU A 27 -31.58 -1.21 39.49
CA GLU A 27 -31.78 -2.16 38.41
C GLU A 27 -30.86 -1.84 37.23
N TYR A 28 -30.37 -2.88 36.57
CA TYR A 28 -29.52 -2.76 35.41
C TYR A 28 -30.32 -2.26 34.20
N MET A 29 -29.96 -1.08 33.68
CA MET A 29 -30.63 -0.47 32.52
C MET A 29 -29.88 -0.70 31.21
N GLY A 30 -28.56 -0.86 31.26
CA GLY A 30 -27.76 -1.08 30.05
C GLY A 30 -26.31 -0.69 30.21
N ILE A 31 -25.60 -0.65 29.07
CA ILE A 31 -24.21 -0.21 28.99
C ILE A 31 -24.19 1.25 28.56
N GLU A 32 -23.58 2.11 29.37
CA GLU A 32 -23.35 3.51 29.05
C GLU A 32 -22.19 3.65 28.05
N SER A 33 -21.06 3.06 28.39
CA SER A 33 -19.85 3.18 27.57
C SER A 33 -18.92 1.98 27.76
N CYS A 34 -18.16 1.68 26.71
CA CYS A 34 -17.13 0.65 26.73
C CYS A 34 -15.80 1.27 26.33
N ARG A 35 -14.75 1.01 27.10
CA ARG A 35 -13.37 1.24 26.65
C ARG A 35 -12.87 -0.05 26.01
N ILE A 36 -12.44 0.04 24.75
CA ILE A 36 -11.89 -1.09 23.99
C ILE A 36 -10.42 -0.80 23.73
N LYS A 37 -9.55 -1.78 24.00
CA LYS A 37 -8.13 -1.72 23.70
C LYS A 37 -7.74 -2.76 22.65
N PRO A 38 -6.70 -2.51 21.83
CA PRO A 38 -6.18 -3.52 20.93
C PRO A 38 -5.64 -4.71 21.73
N GLY A 39 -5.98 -5.93 21.29
CA GLY A 39 -5.46 -7.16 21.85
C GLY A 39 -4.00 -7.39 21.47
N SER A 40 -3.38 -8.43 22.04
CA SER A 40 -1.93 -8.69 21.93
C SER A 40 -1.41 -8.83 20.49
N PHE A 41 -2.27 -9.28 19.56
CA PHE A 41 -1.92 -9.35 18.15
C PHE A 41 -1.91 -7.95 17.50
N LEU A 42 -2.99 -7.18 17.69
CA LEU A 42 -3.13 -5.86 17.08
C LEU A 42 -2.20 -4.83 17.73
N SER A 43 -1.91 -4.96 19.01
CA SER A 43 -0.98 -4.08 19.73
C SER A 43 0.44 -4.14 19.16
N GLY A 44 0.88 -5.32 18.73
CA GLY A 44 2.16 -5.47 18.02
C GLY A 44 2.17 -4.70 16.69
N TYR A 45 1.05 -4.70 15.96
CA TYR A 45 0.94 -3.92 14.73
C TYR A 45 0.84 -2.41 14.98
N LEU A 46 0.05 -1.98 15.98
CA LEU A 46 -0.21 -0.57 16.27
C LEU A 46 0.95 0.12 17.01
N TYR A 47 1.65 -0.60 17.88
CA TYR A 47 2.65 -0.05 18.78
C TYR A 47 4.04 -0.71 18.66
N GLY A 48 4.12 -1.90 18.04
CA GLY A 48 5.37 -2.66 17.90
C GLY A 48 6.20 -2.18 16.71
N SER A 49 7.00 -1.14 16.95
CA SER A 49 8.12 -0.65 16.11
C SER A 49 7.80 -0.05 14.72
N ASN A 50 8.24 1.20 14.55
CA ASN A 50 8.54 1.98 13.32
C ASN A 50 7.55 2.04 12.14
N SER A 51 6.42 1.34 12.19
CA SER A 51 5.42 1.44 11.13
C SER A 51 4.61 2.71 11.31
N THR A 52 5.09 3.82 10.75
CA THR A 52 4.32 5.07 10.56
C THR A 52 2.98 4.82 9.86
N THR A 53 2.88 3.75 9.08
CA THR A 53 1.64 3.23 8.49
C THR A 53 0.61 2.79 9.56
N ALA A 54 1.06 2.28 10.70
CA ALA A 54 0.19 1.90 11.81
C ALA A 54 -0.38 3.12 12.55
N LEU A 55 0.39 4.21 12.66
CA LEU A 55 -0.11 5.49 13.19
C LEU A 55 -1.23 6.05 12.31
N LEU A 56 -1.09 5.98 10.99
CA LEU A 56 -2.15 6.36 10.06
C LEU A 56 -3.39 5.48 10.20
N SER A 57 -3.19 4.18 10.43
CA SER A 57 -4.29 3.25 10.72
C SER A 57 -5.00 3.59 12.03
N LYS A 58 -4.27 4.06 13.05
CA LYS A 58 -4.84 4.58 14.29
C LYS A 58 -5.66 5.85 14.05
N LYS A 59 -5.12 6.86 13.36
CA LYS A 59 -5.87 8.08 12.99
C LYS A 59 -7.15 7.73 12.22
N ALA A 60 -7.09 6.79 11.28
CA ALA A 60 -8.27 6.32 10.54
C ALA A 60 -9.37 5.71 11.44
N LEU A 61 -9.01 5.09 12.56
CA LEU A 61 -9.97 4.54 13.53
C LEU A 61 -10.63 5.63 14.38
N GLU A 62 -9.89 6.68 14.73
CA GLU A 62 -10.33 7.80 15.58
C GLU A 62 -11.43 8.65 14.96
N TYR A 63 -11.48 8.77 13.62
CA TYR A 63 -12.57 9.48 12.95
C TYR A 63 -13.96 8.94 13.34
N ASN A 64 -14.96 9.81 13.33
CA ASN A 64 -16.35 9.37 13.41
C ASN A 64 -16.79 8.73 12.07
N SER A 65 -17.35 7.51 12.10
CA SER A 65 -17.75 6.77 10.89
C SER A 65 -18.85 7.43 10.07
N TYR A 66 -19.72 8.22 10.71
CA TYR A 66 -20.83 8.91 10.06
C TYR A 66 -20.39 10.27 9.51
N ARG A 67 -19.74 11.10 10.33
CA ARG A 67 -19.33 12.46 9.94
C ARG A 67 -18.14 12.47 8.97
N HIS A 68 -17.17 11.59 9.18
CA HIS A 68 -15.89 11.57 8.45
C HIS A 68 -15.74 10.28 7.63
N LYS A 69 -16.85 9.83 7.03
CA LYS A 69 -16.89 8.61 6.21
C LYS A 69 -15.87 8.66 5.06
N TYR A 70 -15.77 9.80 4.40
CA TYR A 70 -14.87 10.00 3.26
C TYR A 70 -13.41 10.01 3.69
N HIS A 71 -13.07 10.72 4.77
CA HIS A 71 -11.74 10.72 5.38
C HIS A 71 -11.31 9.29 5.73
N LYS A 72 -12.16 8.51 6.44
CA LYS A 72 -11.84 7.11 6.78
C LYS A 72 -11.50 6.25 5.57
N ARG A 73 -12.29 6.36 4.50
CA ARG A 73 -12.10 5.57 3.28
C ARG A 73 -10.81 5.97 2.58
N LEU A 74 -10.58 7.27 2.44
CA LEU A 74 -9.41 7.80 1.76
C LEU A 74 -8.13 7.47 2.52
N ILE A 75 -8.07 7.70 3.83
CA ILE A 75 -6.89 7.40 4.64
C ILE A 75 -6.57 5.92 4.60
N ARG A 76 -7.57 5.04 4.72
CA ARG A 76 -7.36 3.59 4.63
C ARG A 76 -6.73 3.20 3.29
N TYR A 77 -7.22 3.77 2.19
CA TYR A 77 -6.67 3.53 0.87
C TYR A 77 -5.24 4.09 0.73
N LEU A 78 -4.99 5.33 1.15
CA LEU A 78 -3.68 5.97 1.10
C LEU A 78 -2.65 5.21 1.93
N THR A 79 -3.01 4.80 3.14
CA THR A 79 -2.18 3.98 4.02
C THR A 79 -1.70 2.71 3.32
N TRP A 80 -2.61 1.99 2.66
CA TRP A 80 -2.27 0.79 1.91
C TRP A 80 -1.44 1.09 0.66
N GLN A 81 -1.79 2.15 -0.07
CA GLN A 81 -1.07 2.58 -1.27
C GLN A 81 0.36 3.01 -0.96
N TRP A 82 0.58 3.78 0.11
CA TRP A 82 1.92 4.17 0.52
C TRP A 82 2.72 2.97 0.98
N ARG A 83 2.10 1.99 1.67
CA ARG A 83 2.80 0.73 2.00
C ARG A 83 3.33 0.03 0.74
N ILE A 84 2.57 0.03 -0.35
CA ILE A 84 2.99 -0.54 -1.63
C ILE A 84 4.05 0.34 -2.29
N ARG A 85 3.79 1.64 -2.42
CA ARG A 85 4.65 2.60 -3.11
C ARG A 85 6.00 2.79 -2.40
N GLN A 86 6.05 2.62 -1.08
CA GLN A 86 7.27 2.53 -0.29
C GLN A 86 8.19 1.41 -0.80
N MET A 87 7.63 0.26 -1.16
CA MET A 87 8.42 -0.87 -1.67
C MET A 87 9.01 -0.62 -3.07
N PHE A 88 8.42 0.31 -3.83
CA PHE A 88 8.78 0.60 -5.23
C PHE A 88 9.30 2.03 -5.44
N SER A 89 9.62 2.77 -4.37
CA SER A 89 10.13 4.15 -4.42
C SER A 89 9.30 5.09 -5.31
N SER A 90 7.97 4.93 -5.33
CA SER A 90 7.07 5.63 -6.27
C SER A 90 6.02 6.49 -5.56
N LEU A 91 6.41 7.14 -4.47
CA LEU A 91 5.49 7.93 -3.65
C LEU A 91 4.85 9.10 -4.40
N GLN A 92 5.61 9.78 -5.26
CA GLN A 92 5.16 10.94 -6.02
C GLN A 92 4.20 10.60 -7.18
N ARG A 93 3.94 9.32 -7.45
CA ARG A 93 3.09 8.94 -8.58
C ARG A 93 1.67 9.54 -8.43
N PRO A 94 1.10 10.20 -9.43
CA PRO A 94 -0.25 10.76 -9.30
C PRO A 94 -1.31 9.66 -9.14
N TYR A 95 -2.35 9.95 -8.38
CA TYR A 95 -3.57 9.17 -8.24
C TYR A 95 -4.63 9.67 -9.22
N SER A 96 -5.29 8.77 -9.92
CA SER A 96 -6.41 9.13 -10.80
C SER A 96 -7.61 9.62 -9.97
N ILE A 97 -8.23 10.73 -10.37
CA ILE A 97 -9.46 11.22 -9.72
C ILE A 97 -10.65 10.35 -10.09
N GLY A 98 -10.87 10.14 -11.40
CA GLY A 98 -11.99 9.37 -11.94
C GLY A 98 -11.69 7.89 -12.18
N GLY A 99 -12.72 7.18 -12.65
CA GLY A 99 -12.68 5.73 -12.93
C GLY A 99 -12.92 4.84 -11.71
N ASP A 100 -13.06 3.54 -11.95
CA ASP A 100 -13.43 2.55 -10.92
C ASP A 100 -12.40 2.42 -9.79
N LYS A 101 -11.14 2.75 -10.08
CA LYS A 101 -10.02 2.74 -9.13
C LYS A 101 -9.57 4.14 -8.71
N GLY A 102 -10.29 5.18 -9.12
CA GLY A 102 -9.96 6.57 -8.80
C GLY A 102 -10.35 6.98 -7.38
N LEU A 103 -9.86 8.13 -6.94
CA LEU A 103 -10.11 8.66 -5.59
C LEU A 103 -11.61 8.83 -5.31
N LEU A 104 -12.41 9.25 -6.30
CA LEU A 104 -13.85 9.42 -6.14
C LEU A 104 -14.56 8.09 -5.86
N ALA A 105 -14.13 7.01 -6.53
CA ALA A 105 -14.65 5.66 -6.32
C ALA A 105 -14.24 5.10 -4.95
N VAL A 106 -12.97 5.32 -4.56
CA VAL A 106 -12.44 4.93 -3.23
C VAL A 106 -13.22 5.60 -2.10
N MET A 107 -13.49 6.90 -2.21
CA MET A 107 -14.32 7.62 -1.24
C MET A 107 -15.78 7.16 -1.31
N GLY A 108 -16.22 6.63 -2.45
CA GLY A 108 -17.59 6.26 -2.74
C GLY A 108 -18.51 7.48 -2.72
N ILE A 109 -18.05 8.56 -3.35
CA ILE A 109 -18.87 9.75 -3.62
C ILE A 109 -19.87 9.40 -4.73
N ASN A 110 -21.10 9.89 -4.60
CA ASN A 110 -22.11 9.67 -5.62
C ASN A 110 -21.83 10.57 -6.83
N GLN A 111 -21.43 9.96 -7.95
CA GLN A 111 -21.12 10.66 -9.20
C GLN A 111 -22.33 11.30 -9.89
N LYS A 112 -23.56 11.04 -9.41
CA LYS A 112 -24.78 11.70 -9.90
C LYS A 112 -24.95 13.13 -9.34
N GLN A 113 -24.12 13.55 -8.38
CA GLN A 113 -24.17 14.88 -7.80
C GLN A 113 -23.63 15.95 -8.75
N LYS A 114 -23.88 17.23 -8.43
CA LYS A 114 -23.33 18.37 -9.18
C LYS A 114 -21.80 18.29 -9.20
N PRO A 115 -21.13 18.41 -10.37
CA PRO A 115 -19.68 18.34 -10.49
C PRO A 115 -18.88 19.22 -9.52
N ASN A 116 -19.31 20.48 -9.32
CA ASN A 116 -18.65 21.40 -8.37
C ASN A 116 -18.67 20.85 -6.95
N ARG A 117 -19.80 20.27 -6.52
CA ARG A 117 -19.93 19.68 -5.19
C ARG A 117 -19.04 18.46 -5.00
N ILE A 118 -18.85 17.65 -6.05
CA ILE A 118 -17.95 16.50 -6.03
C ILE A 118 -16.50 16.98 -5.88
N ARG A 119 -16.12 18.02 -6.63
CA ARG A 119 -14.80 18.65 -6.54
C ARG A 119 -14.55 19.19 -5.13
N GLU A 120 -15.43 20.05 -4.64
CA GLU A 120 -15.35 20.64 -3.29
C GLU A 120 -15.26 19.56 -2.21
N GLN A 121 -16.03 18.47 -2.32
CA GLN A 121 -15.95 17.36 -1.36
C GLN A 121 -14.58 16.68 -1.36
N LEU A 122 -13.98 16.44 -2.52
CA LEU A 122 -12.64 15.87 -2.60
C LEU A 122 -11.60 16.81 -2.01
N GLU A 123 -11.62 18.08 -2.43
CA GLU A 123 -10.69 19.11 -2.01
C GLU A 123 -10.79 19.37 -0.49
N ASN A 124 -12.00 19.49 0.06
CA ASN A 124 -12.21 19.67 1.50
C ASN A 124 -11.66 18.50 2.31
N VAL A 125 -11.89 17.26 1.86
CA VAL A 125 -11.33 16.10 2.55
C VAL A 125 -9.81 16.12 2.50
N LEU A 126 -9.19 16.47 1.36
CA LEU A 126 -7.73 16.57 1.27
C LEU A 126 -7.17 17.68 2.15
N MET A 127 -7.80 18.86 2.16
CA MET A 127 -7.44 19.98 3.04
C MET A 127 -7.54 19.60 4.52
N ASP A 128 -8.61 18.91 4.93
CA ASP A 128 -8.77 18.44 6.31
C ASP A 128 -7.66 17.45 6.68
N LEU A 129 -7.33 16.51 5.79
CA LEU A 129 -6.26 15.54 6.02
C LEU A 129 -4.88 16.19 6.09
N GLU A 130 -4.64 17.26 5.34
CA GLU A 130 -3.40 18.04 5.39
C GLU A 130 -3.29 18.82 6.71
N LYS A 131 -4.38 19.48 7.10
CA LYS A 131 -4.49 20.21 8.38
C LYS A 131 -4.29 19.30 9.60
N GLU A 132 -4.77 18.07 9.54
CA GLU A 132 -4.62 17.08 10.62
C GLU A 132 -3.30 16.29 10.53
N GLU A 133 -2.38 16.70 9.64
CA GLU A 133 -1.06 16.09 9.42
C GLU A 133 -1.16 14.59 9.13
N VAL A 134 -2.24 14.17 8.45
CA VAL A 134 -2.41 12.81 7.93
C VAL A 134 -1.71 12.66 6.59
N ILE A 135 -1.77 13.71 5.77
CA ILE A 135 -0.98 13.88 4.56
C ILE A 135 -0.04 15.08 4.77
N SER A 136 1.11 15.10 4.11
CA SER A 136 2.01 16.26 4.21
C SER A 136 1.66 17.35 3.20
N HIS A 137 1.23 16.95 2.01
CA HIS A 137 0.90 17.85 0.93
C HIS A 137 0.07 17.13 -0.15
N TRP A 138 -0.76 17.88 -0.87
CA TRP A 138 -1.41 17.42 -2.08
C TRP A 138 -1.43 18.51 -3.15
N GLU A 139 -1.33 18.11 -4.41
CA GLU A 139 -1.38 19.01 -5.56
C GLU A 139 -1.90 18.30 -6.82
N TYR A 140 -2.36 19.06 -7.81
CA TYR A 140 -2.68 18.53 -9.13
C TYR A 140 -1.41 18.35 -9.95
N ASP A 141 -1.25 17.16 -10.55
CA ASP A 141 -0.04 16.76 -11.28
C ASP A 141 0.38 17.73 -12.40
N ASN A 142 -0.60 18.24 -13.17
CA ASN A 142 -0.37 19.19 -14.25
C ASN A 142 -0.96 20.58 -13.94
N GLY A 143 -1.19 20.88 -12.66
CA GLY A 143 -1.95 22.06 -12.24
C GLY A 143 -3.43 22.00 -12.61
N LEU A 144 -4.16 23.05 -12.23
CA LEU A 144 -5.58 23.20 -12.51
C LEU A 144 -5.80 24.40 -13.42
N GLU A 145 -6.28 24.14 -14.63
CA GLU A 145 -6.63 25.17 -15.62
C GLU A 145 -8.09 25.58 -15.41
N GLU A 146 -8.30 26.76 -14.81
CA GLU A 146 -9.63 27.27 -14.49
C GLU A 146 -10.50 27.48 -15.74
N ASP A 147 -9.89 27.85 -16.88
CA ASP A 147 -10.57 28.04 -18.16
C ASP A 147 -11.25 26.78 -18.70
N LYS A 148 -10.78 25.59 -18.30
CA LYS A 148 -11.39 24.32 -18.70
C LYS A 148 -12.62 23.97 -17.86
N LEU A 149 -12.78 24.56 -16.68
CA LEU A 149 -13.90 24.31 -15.77
C LEU A 149 -15.20 24.99 -16.22
N THR A 150 -15.12 26.02 -17.07
CA THR A 150 -16.29 26.72 -17.62
C THR A 150 -16.89 26.00 -18.83
N LYS A 151 -16.19 25.02 -19.41
CA LYS A 151 -16.64 24.29 -20.60
C LYS A 151 -17.71 23.26 -20.28
N LYS A 152 -18.60 22.97 -21.25
CA LYS A 152 -19.61 21.92 -21.13
C LYS A 152 -18.96 20.56 -20.92
N ASN A 153 -19.48 19.77 -19.96
CA ASN A 153 -18.96 18.45 -19.58
C ASN A 153 -17.48 18.43 -19.13
N TRP A 154 -16.97 19.54 -18.60
CA TRP A 154 -15.61 19.63 -18.06
C TRP A 154 -15.27 18.52 -17.07
N PHE A 155 -16.25 18.07 -16.28
CA PHE A 155 -16.01 17.05 -15.25
C PHE A 155 -15.51 15.72 -15.82
N LYS A 156 -16.12 15.25 -16.91
CA LYS A 156 -15.77 13.96 -17.53
C LYS A 156 -14.55 14.08 -18.44
N ASN A 157 -14.45 15.20 -19.16
CA ASN A 157 -13.44 15.39 -20.19
C ASN A 157 -12.11 15.92 -19.64
N TYR A 158 -12.14 16.61 -18.51
CA TYR A 158 -10.97 17.23 -17.92
C TYR A 158 -10.73 16.71 -16.50
N TYR A 159 -11.61 17.04 -15.56
CA TYR A 159 -11.35 16.79 -14.13
C TYR A 159 -11.16 15.31 -13.78
N SER A 160 -11.98 14.43 -14.35
CA SER A 160 -11.89 12.98 -14.09
C SER A 160 -10.59 12.35 -14.61
N GLN A 161 -9.92 12.99 -15.58
CA GLN A 161 -8.68 12.53 -16.18
C GLN A 161 -7.44 13.07 -15.46
N LEU A 162 -7.61 14.07 -14.59
CA LEU A 162 -6.51 14.64 -13.82
C LEU A 162 -5.93 13.62 -12.83
N GLY A 163 -4.64 13.81 -12.57
CA GLY A 163 -3.90 13.16 -11.51
C GLY A 163 -3.74 14.09 -10.30
N ILE A 164 -3.85 13.55 -9.10
CA ILE A 164 -3.51 14.25 -7.85
C ILE A 164 -2.32 13.55 -7.22
N VAL A 165 -1.26 14.30 -6.93
CA VAL A 165 -0.14 13.83 -6.13
C VAL A 165 -0.50 14.03 -4.66
N ILE A 166 -0.40 12.97 -3.85
CA ILE A 166 -0.69 13.02 -2.41
C ILE A 166 0.50 12.42 -1.66
N LEU A 167 1.20 13.26 -0.92
CA LEU A 167 2.41 12.88 -0.20
C LEU A 167 2.10 12.36 1.21
N PRO A 168 2.81 11.31 1.66
CA PRO A 168 2.67 10.78 3.01
C PRO A 168 3.14 11.80 4.06
N PRO A 169 2.74 11.65 5.33
CA PRO A 169 3.15 12.57 6.39
C PRO A 169 4.68 12.54 6.56
N LYS A 170 5.25 13.67 7.03
CA LYS A 170 6.70 13.85 7.15
C LYS A 170 7.36 12.75 7.99
N GLU A 171 6.69 12.32 9.06
CA GLU A 171 7.13 11.21 9.90
C GLU A 171 7.34 9.91 9.10
N LEU A 172 6.44 9.63 8.16
CA LEU A 172 6.53 8.47 7.29
C LEU A 172 7.73 8.61 6.34
N ILE A 173 7.95 9.79 5.75
CA ILE A 173 9.12 10.06 4.90
C ILE A 173 10.43 9.89 5.67
N SER A 174 10.55 10.46 6.88
CA SER A 174 11.77 10.33 7.69
C SER A 174 12.01 8.88 8.14
N SER A 175 10.96 8.14 8.48
CA SER A 175 11.08 6.72 8.82
C SER A 175 11.60 5.89 7.64
N MET A 176 11.24 6.26 6.40
CA MET A 176 11.74 5.62 5.19
C MET A 176 13.21 5.90 4.92
N GLU A 177 13.63 7.16 5.05
CA GLU A 177 15.04 7.53 4.89
C GLU A 177 15.94 6.76 5.86
N ASN A 178 15.47 6.59 7.10
CA ASN A 178 16.19 5.82 8.11
C ASN A 178 16.20 4.30 7.81
N LEU A 179 15.14 3.74 7.23
CA LEU A 179 15.11 2.35 6.75
C LEU A 179 16.05 2.11 5.56
N ALA A 180 16.14 3.07 4.64
CA ALA A 180 17.09 3.02 3.53
C ALA A 180 18.55 3.12 4.02
N LYS A 181 18.81 3.97 5.03
CA LYS A 181 20.11 4.07 5.71
C LYS A 181 20.48 2.80 6.50
N ARG A 182 19.51 2.15 7.16
CA ARG A 182 19.78 0.87 7.84
C ARG A 182 20.11 -0.26 6.86
N LYS A 183 19.38 -0.37 5.74
CA LYS A 183 19.71 -1.33 4.68
C LYS A 183 21.12 -1.16 4.10
N THR A 184 21.64 0.07 4.08
CA THR A 184 23.01 0.35 3.61
C THR A 184 24.05 0.07 4.69
N ILE A 185 23.74 0.25 5.98
CA ILE A 185 24.64 -0.09 7.10
C ILE A 185 24.71 -1.60 7.34
N ASP A 186 23.58 -2.31 7.20
CA ASP A 186 23.53 -3.77 7.32
C ASP A 186 24.32 -4.47 6.18
N THR A 187 24.41 -3.84 5.00
CA THR A 187 25.32 -4.29 3.93
C THR A 187 26.78 -4.03 4.26
N ILE A 188 27.10 -2.94 4.98
CA ILE A 188 28.48 -2.60 5.37
C ILE A 188 28.97 -3.48 6.54
N HIS A 189 28.08 -3.94 7.43
CA HIS A 189 28.46 -4.76 8.59
C HIS A 189 28.60 -6.26 8.30
N GLU A 190 28.01 -6.79 7.22
CA GLU A 190 28.22 -8.18 6.77
C GLU A 190 29.51 -8.38 5.94
N GLU A 191 30.22 -7.30 5.56
CA GLU A 191 31.41 -7.34 4.68
C GLU A 191 32.77 -7.29 5.41
N ASN A 192 32.83 -7.50 6.74
CA ASN A 192 34.10 -7.56 7.48
C ASN A 192 34.81 -8.94 7.37
N GLN A 193 35.00 -9.44 6.15
CA GLN A 193 36.16 -10.26 5.78
C GLN A 193 36.73 -9.72 4.46
N PRO A 194 38.04 -9.45 4.38
CA PRO A 194 38.57 -8.52 3.39
C PRO A 194 38.65 -9.18 2.03
N ILE A 195 37.77 -8.79 1.11
CA ILE A 195 38.00 -9.02 -0.32
C ILE A 195 38.25 -7.65 -0.95
N LYS A 196 39.51 -7.47 -1.34
CA LYS A 196 40.04 -6.30 -2.03
C LYS A 196 39.10 -5.84 -3.13
N ILE A 197 38.72 -4.57 -3.07
CA ILE A 197 38.11 -3.84 -4.18
C ILE A 197 39.10 -3.86 -5.33
N VAL A 198 38.85 -4.73 -6.30
CA VAL A 198 39.33 -4.59 -7.66
C VAL A 198 38.08 -4.48 -8.50
N GLU A 199 37.90 -3.31 -9.10
CA GLU A 199 36.89 -3.05 -10.12
C GLU A 199 37.02 -4.10 -11.23
N LYS A 200 36.11 -5.07 -11.28
CA LYS A 200 35.95 -5.99 -12.41
C LYS A 200 34.45 -6.31 -12.57
N PRO A 201 33.88 -6.25 -13.79
CA PRO A 201 32.45 -6.29 -14.00
C PRO A 201 31.93 -7.71 -13.75
N LEU A 202 31.14 -7.91 -12.68
CA LEU A 202 30.57 -9.21 -12.34
C LEU A 202 29.30 -9.52 -13.13
N ASP A 203 29.15 -10.81 -13.41
CA ASP A 203 28.48 -11.40 -14.56
C ASP A 203 26.95 -11.27 -14.64
N THR A 204 26.50 -10.96 -15.84
CA THR A 204 25.10 -10.84 -16.27
C THR A 204 24.30 -12.15 -16.13
N THR A 205 24.99 -13.28 -16.09
CA THR A 205 24.49 -14.66 -16.27
C THR A 205 23.96 -15.30 -14.99
N GLU A 206 24.55 -15.03 -13.82
CA GLU A 206 24.14 -15.68 -12.55
C GLU A 206 22.72 -15.27 -12.13
N ASN A 207 22.37 -13.99 -12.28
CA ASN A 207 21.04 -13.47 -11.96
C ASN A 207 19.93 -14.09 -12.83
N GLU A 208 20.23 -14.43 -14.10
CA GLU A 208 19.22 -15.01 -14.99
C GLU A 208 18.97 -16.50 -14.72
N GLN A 209 19.90 -17.20 -14.08
CA GLN A 209 19.75 -18.61 -13.75
C GLN A 209 18.84 -18.81 -12.54
N VAL A 210 19.03 -18.00 -11.49
CA VAL A 210 18.20 -18.01 -10.27
C VAL A 210 16.73 -17.69 -10.58
N ILE A 211 16.48 -16.77 -11.52
CA ILE A 211 15.11 -16.43 -11.96
C ILE A 211 14.45 -17.60 -12.68
N ARG A 212 15.21 -18.36 -13.49
CA ARG A 212 14.68 -19.54 -14.21
C ARG A 212 14.29 -20.65 -13.24
N GLU A 213 15.13 -20.94 -12.26
CA GLU A 213 14.84 -21.94 -11.21
C GLU A 213 13.56 -21.60 -10.44
N LYS A 214 13.32 -20.31 -10.18
CA LYS A 214 12.09 -19.88 -9.52
C LYS A 214 10.85 -19.99 -10.40
N ILE A 215 10.98 -19.70 -11.70
CA ILE A 215 9.90 -19.91 -12.67
C ILE A 215 9.56 -21.40 -12.78
N GLU A 216 10.56 -22.27 -12.81
CA GLU A 216 10.39 -23.72 -12.82
C GLU A 216 9.66 -24.21 -11.56
N PHE A 217 10.07 -23.72 -10.38
CA PHE A 217 9.40 -24.03 -9.13
C PHE A 217 7.92 -23.63 -9.14
N VAL A 218 7.59 -22.41 -9.60
CA VAL A 218 6.20 -21.93 -9.64
C VAL A 218 5.38 -22.69 -10.69
N HIS A 219 5.96 -22.97 -11.86
CA HIS A 219 5.29 -23.71 -12.93
C HIS A 219 4.97 -25.15 -12.51
N MET A 220 5.91 -25.83 -11.85
CA MET A 220 5.75 -27.24 -11.42
C MET A 220 4.93 -27.39 -10.14
N LYS A 221 5.13 -26.52 -9.15
CA LYS A 221 4.48 -26.66 -7.84
C LYS A 221 3.05 -26.12 -7.83
N ASN A 222 2.77 -25.06 -8.58
CA ASN A 222 1.46 -24.40 -8.58
C ASN A 222 0.61 -24.74 -9.81
N ASN A 223 1.07 -25.62 -10.72
CA ASN A 223 0.41 -26.00 -11.98
C ASN A 223 -0.05 -24.79 -12.83
N ILE A 224 0.72 -23.70 -12.80
CA ILE A 224 0.41 -22.48 -13.57
C ILE A 224 1.03 -22.61 -14.96
N THR A 225 0.23 -22.32 -16.00
CA THR A 225 0.71 -22.43 -17.37
C THR A 225 1.69 -21.31 -17.73
N MET A 226 2.61 -21.56 -18.67
CA MET A 226 3.52 -20.52 -19.21
C MET A 226 2.77 -19.31 -19.79
N ARG A 227 1.52 -19.49 -20.24
CA ARG A 227 0.68 -18.39 -20.73
C ARG A 227 0.27 -17.47 -19.58
N GLU A 228 -0.19 -18.03 -18.47
CA GLU A 228 -0.59 -17.27 -17.28
C GLU A 228 0.60 -16.56 -16.63
N LEU A 229 1.74 -17.25 -16.49
CA LEU A 229 2.99 -16.64 -16.03
C LEU A 229 3.43 -15.47 -16.91
N SER A 230 3.25 -15.58 -18.23
CA SER A 230 3.60 -14.48 -19.16
C SER A 230 2.73 -13.24 -18.94
N ILE A 231 1.44 -13.44 -18.64
CA ILE A 231 0.51 -12.35 -18.32
C ILE A 231 0.90 -11.72 -16.98
N GLU A 232 1.25 -12.53 -15.98
CA GLU A 232 1.64 -12.05 -14.65
C GLU A 232 2.96 -11.24 -14.69
N ILE A 233 3.96 -11.72 -15.43
CA ILE A 233 5.26 -11.05 -15.58
C ILE A 233 5.15 -9.83 -16.53
N GLY A 234 4.14 -9.81 -17.41
CA GLY A 234 3.92 -8.74 -18.38
C GLY A 234 4.90 -8.79 -19.57
N ILE A 235 5.31 -10.00 -19.98
CA ILE A 235 6.14 -10.26 -21.16
C ILE A 235 5.41 -11.22 -22.11
N SER A 236 5.79 -11.25 -23.39
CA SER A 236 5.12 -12.16 -24.34
C SER A 236 5.42 -13.63 -24.00
N GLN A 237 4.42 -14.51 -24.18
CA GLN A 237 4.57 -15.95 -23.94
C GLN A 237 5.74 -16.57 -24.73
N PRO A 238 6.00 -16.20 -26.01
CA PRO A 238 7.18 -16.68 -26.72
C PRO A 238 8.50 -16.21 -26.11
N THR A 239 8.56 -14.98 -25.60
CA THR A 239 9.76 -14.44 -24.93
C THR A 239 10.04 -15.19 -23.63
N LEU A 240 9.01 -15.44 -22.81
CA LEU A 240 9.15 -16.19 -21.57
C LEU A 240 9.55 -17.66 -21.83
N SER A 241 8.92 -18.31 -22.81
CA SER A 241 9.25 -19.69 -23.17
C SER A 241 10.69 -19.83 -23.70
N ARG A 242 11.17 -18.88 -24.51
CA ARG A 242 12.57 -18.85 -24.97
C ARG A 242 13.54 -18.59 -23.83
N PHE A 243 13.16 -17.75 -22.85
CA PHE A 243 13.95 -17.50 -21.65
C PHE A 243 14.02 -18.77 -20.79
N TYR A 244 12.89 -19.39 -20.49
CA TYR A 244 12.82 -20.63 -19.73
C TYR A 244 13.70 -21.75 -20.33
N ASN A 245 13.57 -21.98 -21.64
CA ASN A 245 14.30 -23.05 -22.35
C ASN A 245 15.77 -22.73 -22.68
N LYS A 246 16.35 -21.65 -22.14
CA LYS A 246 17.73 -21.18 -22.46
C LYS A 246 17.99 -20.92 -23.96
N LYS A 247 16.95 -20.72 -24.76
CA LYS A 247 17.03 -20.45 -26.22
C LYS A 247 17.20 -18.97 -26.55
N THR A 248 17.46 -18.13 -25.55
CA THR A 248 17.55 -16.67 -25.70
C THR A 248 19.02 -16.24 -25.73
N LYS A 249 19.50 -15.71 -26.86
CA LYS A 249 20.86 -15.18 -26.99
C LYS A 249 21.06 -13.85 -26.25
N ARG A 250 20.04 -12.97 -26.24
CA ARG A 250 20.06 -11.69 -25.51
C ARG A 250 18.63 -11.30 -25.16
N LEU A 251 18.38 -11.04 -23.88
CA LEU A 251 17.09 -10.57 -23.40
C LEU A 251 17.02 -9.04 -23.53
N SER A 252 15.86 -8.49 -23.90
CA SER A 252 15.70 -7.03 -23.92
C SER A 252 15.81 -6.45 -22.51
N SER A 253 16.34 -5.23 -22.40
CA SER A 253 16.46 -4.53 -21.10
C SER A 253 15.12 -4.43 -20.37
N THR A 254 14.04 -4.18 -21.12
CA THR A 254 12.67 -4.10 -20.62
C THR A 254 12.15 -5.44 -20.08
N ALA A 255 12.38 -6.55 -20.80
CA ALA A 255 11.97 -7.88 -20.34
C ALA A 255 12.78 -8.33 -19.13
N ARG A 256 14.07 -8.00 -19.08
CA ARG A 256 14.94 -8.30 -17.93
C ARG A 256 14.50 -7.56 -16.67
N SER A 257 14.16 -6.28 -16.79
CA SER A 257 13.62 -5.50 -15.67
C SER A 257 12.33 -6.11 -15.11
N LYS A 258 11.41 -6.53 -15.99
CA LYS A 258 10.15 -7.17 -15.59
C LYS A 258 10.35 -8.51 -14.89
N LEU A 259 11.24 -9.34 -15.41
CA LEU A 259 11.60 -10.63 -14.80
C LEU A 259 12.26 -10.45 -13.41
N ASN A 260 13.18 -9.50 -13.28
CA ASN A 260 13.79 -9.16 -11.98
C ASN A 260 12.74 -8.66 -10.98
N GLN A 261 11.80 -7.83 -11.43
CA GLN A 261 10.73 -7.30 -10.57
C GLN A 261 9.77 -8.41 -10.11
N TRP A 262 9.41 -9.34 -11.01
CA TRP A 262 8.59 -10.50 -10.66
C TRP A 262 9.31 -11.44 -9.69
N TYR A 263 10.60 -11.71 -9.91
CA TYR A 263 11.39 -12.56 -9.01
C TYR A 263 11.47 -11.98 -7.59
N LYS A 264 11.73 -10.68 -7.47
CA LYS A 264 11.70 -9.97 -6.18
C LYS A 264 10.32 -10.09 -5.49
N ARG A 265 9.23 -10.07 -6.26
CA ARG A 265 7.87 -10.28 -5.72
C ARG A 265 7.68 -11.68 -5.16
N GLN A 266 8.18 -12.72 -5.85
CA GLN A 266 8.04 -14.11 -5.40
C GLN A 266 8.82 -14.39 -4.11
N LEU A 267 10.05 -13.87 -3.97
CA LEU A 267 10.82 -14.00 -2.74
C LEU A 267 10.12 -13.40 -1.51
N ILE A 268 9.27 -12.39 -1.71
CA ILE A 268 8.50 -11.77 -0.63
C ILE A 268 7.31 -12.65 -0.25
N ILE A 269 6.63 -13.26 -1.24
CA ILE A 269 5.51 -14.18 -0.98
C ILE A 269 5.99 -15.40 -0.18
N ASP A 270 7.18 -15.94 -0.48
CA ASP A 270 7.73 -17.07 0.27
C ASP A 270 8.16 -16.73 1.72
N LYS A 271 8.39 -15.44 2.03
CA LYS A 271 8.79 -14.97 3.37
C LYS A 271 7.62 -14.57 4.27
N MET A 272 6.41 -14.48 3.72
CA MET A 272 5.17 -14.20 4.48
C MET A 272 4.52 -15.50 4.94
#